data_AF-A0A174HAT9-F1
#
_entry.id   AF-A0A174HAT9-F1
#
_cell.length_a   1.000
_cell.length_b   1.000
_cell.length_c   1.000
_cell.angle_alpha   90.00
_cell.angle_beta   90.00
_cell.angle_gamma   90.00
#
_symmetry.space_group_name_H-M   'P 1'
#
loop_
_entity.id
_entity.type
_entity.pdbx_description
1 polymer ?
#
loop_
_entity_poly.entity_id
_entity_poly.type
_entity_poly.pdbx_seq_one_letter_code
_entity_poly.pdbx_strand_id
1 'polypeptide(L)'
;MSALTISKEDEKRVKGMGFLNNRGTDLFSARVLTVNGKVTAAQHHCMADAAEKFGNGNLLYTTRLSVEIQGIPYDKIEEFQEFIAKEGLVTGGTGAKVRPVVSCKGTTCQYGLLDSYALSEEIYRRFYEGFQDVALPHKFKIAVGGCPNNCVKPNLNDVGIIGQRIPEVNSELCKGCKKCAIEAACPNGVAKVVDGKITIDEMQCRHCGRCVGKCPFHTIANGIYGYKIYIGGRWGKKISRGKSLSKIFASKEEALNVIEKAILFFRDNGLKGERFAETIERIGFENVEKALLQD
;
A
#
# COMPACT_ATOMS: atom_id res chain seq x y z
N MET A 1 -20.48 -37.04 2.87
CA MET A 1 -19.40 -36.06 2.67
C MET A 1 -18.27 -36.81 2.00
N SER A 2 -17.88 -36.42 0.79
CA SER A 2 -16.71 -37.01 0.11
C SER A 2 -15.51 -36.93 1.06
N ALA A 3 -14.77 -38.02 1.22
CA ALA A 3 -13.51 -37.96 1.96
C ALA A 3 -12.57 -37.01 1.19
N LEU A 4 -12.08 -35.98 1.86
CA LEU A 4 -11.08 -35.07 1.29
C LEU A 4 -9.83 -35.87 0.98
N THR A 5 -9.37 -35.84 -0.26
CA THR A 5 -8.25 -36.68 -0.72
C THR A 5 -6.90 -35.98 -0.67
N ILE A 6 -6.88 -34.66 -0.44
CA ILE A 6 -5.65 -33.87 -0.51
C ILE A 6 -4.93 -33.83 0.84
N SER A 7 -3.62 -34.07 0.81
CA SER A 7 -2.77 -34.01 1.99
C SER A 7 -2.62 -32.58 2.50
N LYS A 8 -2.41 -32.40 3.82
CA LYS A 8 -2.12 -31.08 4.40
C LYS A 8 -0.82 -30.47 3.86
N GLU A 9 0.13 -31.30 3.45
CA GLU A 9 1.40 -30.86 2.88
C GLU A 9 1.18 -30.26 1.49
N ASP A 10 0.36 -30.92 0.67
CA ASP A 10 -0.03 -30.42 -0.63
C ASP A 10 -0.86 -29.15 -0.54
N GLU A 11 -1.82 -29.08 0.38
CA GLU A 11 -2.60 -27.87 0.63
C GLU A 11 -1.67 -26.69 0.99
N LYS A 12 -0.68 -26.94 1.86
CA LYS A 12 0.31 -25.94 2.25
C LYS A 12 1.21 -25.52 1.08
N ARG A 13 1.60 -26.47 0.22
CA ARG A 13 2.43 -26.24 -0.96
C ARG A 13 1.71 -25.34 -1.96
N VAL A 14 0.50 -25.71 -2.40
CA VAL A 14 -0.26 -24.91 -3.39
C VAL A 14 -0.74 -23.59 -2.80
N LYS A 15 -0.94 -23.52 -1.48
CA LYS A 15 -1.13 -22.24 -0.79
C LYS A 15 0.06 -21.30 -0.96
N GLY A 16 1.29 -21.79 -1.00
CA GLY A 16 2.48 -20.99 -1.33
C GLY A 16 2.46 -20.42 -2.76
N MET A 17 1.81 -21.15 -3.68
CA MET A 17 1.63 -20.81 -5.09
C MET A 17 0.41 -19.89 -5.36
N GLY A 18 -0.39 -19.57 -4.34
CA GLY A 18 -1.56 -18.69 -4.45
C GLY A 18 -2.91 -19.39 -4.50
N PHE A 19 -2.96 -20.70 -4.24
CA PHE A 19 -4.19 -21.50 -4.26
C PHE A 19 -4.71 -21.75 -2.85
N LEU A 20 -5.91 -21.27 -2.54
CA LEU A 20 -6.51 -21.37 -1.22
C LEU A 20 -7.60 -22.44 -1.22
N ASN A 21 -7.50 -23.44 -0.34
CA ASN A 21 -8.50 -24.50 -0.24
C ASN A 21 -9.90 -23.94 0.02
N ASN A 22 -10.87 -24.41 -0.76
CA ASN A 22 -12.28 -24.18 -0.54
C ASN A 22 -12.77 -25.13 0.55
N ARG A 23 -13.20 -24.56 1.68
CA ARG A 23 -13.52 -25.29 2.91
C ARG A 23 -14.42 -26.50 2.65
N GLY A 24 -13.95 -27.68 3.06
CA GLY A 24 -14.73 -28.92 2.97
C GLY A 24 -14.76 -29.51 1.56
N THR A 25 -13.84 -29.10 0.68
CA THR A 25 -13.69 -29.61 -0.69
C THR A 25 -12.21 -29.81 -1.03
N ASP A 26 -11.96 -30.54 -2.12
CA ASP A 26 -10.64 -30.66 -2.75
C ASP A 26 -10.44 -29.61 -3.87
N LEU A 27 -11.21 -28.52 -3.82
CA LEU A 27 -11.14 -27.40 -4.76
C LEU A 27 -10.36 -26.22 -4.17
N PHE A 28 -9.84 -25.36 -5.03
CA PHE A 28 -9.03 -24.21 -4.66
C PHE A 28 -9.51 -22.93 -5.32
N SER A 29 -9.27 -21.81 -4.64
CA SER A 29 -9.35 -20.48 -5.22
C SER A 29 -7.96 -20.01 -5.61
N ALA A 30 -7.72 -19.83 -6.91
CA ALA A 30 -6.48 -19.27 -7.42
C ALA A 30 -6.50 -17.75 -7.31
N ARG A 31 -5.56 -17.19 -6.55
CA ARG A 31 -5.36 -15.74 -6.49
C ARG A 31 -4.44 -15.29 -7.61
N VAL A 32 -5.04 -14.75 -8.67
CA VAL A 32 -4.36 -14.10 -9.78
C VAL A 32 -3.95 -12.69 -9.35
N LEU A 33 -2.65 -12.39 -9.47
CA LEU A 33 -2.09 -11.09 -9.15
C LEU A 33 -2.42 -10.10 -10.26
N THR A 34 -2.86 -8.92 -9.86
CA THR A 34 -3.07 -7.78 -10.75
C THR A 34 -2.17 -6.65 -10.29
N VAL A 35 -1.98 -5.66 -11.17
CA VAL A 35 -1.29 -4.43 -10.78
C VAL A 35 -2.32 -3.49 -10.18
N ASN A 36 -2.60 -3.58 -8.88
CA ASN A 36 -3.62 -2.74 -8.22
C ASN A 36 -4.99 -2.69 -8.95
N GLY A 37 -5.43 -3.81 -9.52
CA GLY A 37 -6.68 -3.87 -10.30
C GLY A 37 -6.61 -3.33 -11.72
N LYS A 38 -5.45 -2.82 -12.20
CA LYS A 38 -5.22 -2.56 -13.63
C LYS A 38 -4.93 -3.87 -14.33
N VAL A 39 -5.80 -4.22 -15.25
CA VAL A 39 -5.66 -5.34 -16.17
C VAL A 39 -6.01 -4.86 -17.58
N THR A 40 -5.41 -5.46 -18.60
CA THR A 40 -5.82 -5.23 -19.98
C THR A 40 -7.15 -5.94 -20.28
N ALA A 41 -7.81 -5.59 -21.38
CA ALA A 41 -8.99 -6.32 -21.84
C ALA A 41 -8.68 -7.80 -22.09
N ALA A 42 -7.54 -8.10 -22.73
CA ALA A 42 -7.07 -9.46 -22.98
C ALA A 42 -6.86 -10.26 -21.68
N GLN A 43 -6.21 -9.66 -20.68
CA GLN A 43 -6.06 -10.26 -19.35
C GLN A 43 -7.41 -10.53 -18.68
N HIS A 44 -8.37 -9.60 -18.81
CA HIS A 44 -9.70 -9.79 -18.25
C HIS A 44 -10.47 -10.92 -18.95
N HIS A 45 -10.41 -11.01 -20.28
CA HIS A 45 -11.00 -12.13 -21.03
C HIS A 45 -10.37 -13.46 -20.63
N CYS A 46 -9.04 -13.52 -20.57
CA CYS A 46 -8.33 -14.71 -20.12
C CYS A 46 -8.74 -15.16 -18.71
N MET A 47 -8.93 -14.24 -17.76
CA MET A 47 -9.45 -14.60 -16.43
C MET A 47 -10.89 -15.15 -16.48
N ALA A 48 -11.75 -14.60 -17.34
CA ALA A 48 -13.11 -15.10 -17.52
C ALA A 48 -13.11 -16.51 -18.11
N ASP A 49 -12.36 -16.73 -19.19
CA ASP A 49 -12.21 -18.04 -19.83
C ASP A 49 -11.61 -19.07 -18.85
N ALA A 50 -10.63 -18.66 -18.04
CA ALA A 50 -10.03 -19.52 -17.04
C ALA A 50 -11.04 -19.89 -15.92
N ALA A 51 -11.92 -18.96 -15.53
CA ALA A 51 -12.96 -19.22 -14.56
C ALA A 51 -14.01 -20.22 -15.07
N GLU A 52 -14.38 -20.15 -16.35
CA GLU A 52 -15.27 -21.13 -16.99
C GLU A 52 -14.60 -22.49 -17.19
N LYS A 53 -13.35 -22.51 -17.67
CA LYS A 53 -12.65 -23.75 -18.03
C LYS A 53 -12.19 -24.56 -16.82
N PHE A 54 -11.68 -23.89 -15.79
CA PHE A 54 -11.01 -24.56 -14.66
C PHE A 54 -11.74 -24.40 -13.33
N GLY A 55 -12.58 -23.36 -13.21
CA GLY A 55 -13.26 -23.03 -11.97
C GLY A 55 -14.75 -23.32 -12.02
N ASN A 56 -15.50 -22.51 -11.27
CA ASN A 56 -16.96 -22.57 -11.20
C ASN A 56 -17.65 -21.39 -11.93
N GLY A 57 -16.92 -20.69 -12.81
CA GLY A 57 -17.41 -19.52 -13.54
C GLY A 57 -17.37 -18.19 -12.76
N ASN A 58 -16.98 -18.17 -11.48
CA ASN A 58 -16.97 -16.93 -10.69
C ASN A 58 -15.58 -16.28 -10.61
N LEU A 59 -15.58 -14.94 -10.71
CA LEU A 59 -14.44 -14.06 -10.46
C LEU A 59 -14.72 -13.20 -9.23
N LEU A 60 -13.88 -13.29 -8.20
CA LEU A 60 -14.02 -12.48 -6.99
C LEU A 60 -12.87 -11.50 -6.84
N TYR A 61 -13.18 -10.24 -6.56
CA TYR A 61 -12.17 -9.21 -6.32
C TYR A 61 -11.82 -9.13 -4.84
N THR A 62 -10.54 -9.21 -4.53
CA THR A 62 -10.05 -9.10 -3.16
C THR A 62 -9.91 -7.64 -2.73
N THR A 63 -9.81 -7.40 -1.42
CA THR A 63 -9.52 -6.06 -0.86
C THR A 63 -8.15 -5.50 -1.27
N ARG A 64 -7.26 -6.33 -1.82
CA ARG A 64 -5.98 -5.90 -2.42
C ARG A 64 -6.01 -5.89 -3.95
N LEU A 65 -7.20 -5.91 -4.54
CA LEU A 65 -7.46 -5.78 -5.98
C LEU A 65 -6.90 -6.91 -6.85
N SER A 66 -6.34 -7.97 -6.25
CA SER A 66 -6.14 -9.26 -6.91
C SER A 66 -7.49 -9.93 -7.20
N VAL A 67 -7.53 -10.84 -8.16
CA VAL A 67 -8.72 -11.61 -8.54
C VAL A 67 -8.59 -13.05 -8.06
N GLU A 68 -9.66 -13.61 -7.51
CA GLU A 68 -9.76 -15.01 -7.13
C GLU A 68 -10.69 -15.75 -8.07
N ILE A 69 -10.15 -16.74 -8.79
CA ILE A 69 -10.92 -17.71 -9.58
C ILE A 69 -11.17 -18.92 -8.70
N GLN A 70 -12.44 -19.25 -8.46
CA GLN A 70 -12.84 -20.25 -7.47
C GLN A 70 -13.16 -21.61 -8.10
N GLY A 71 -13.01 -22.68 -7.31
CA GLY A 71 -13.49 -24.01 -7.69
C GLY A 71 -12.51 -24.80 -8.55
N ILE A 72 -11.21 -24.48 -8.52
CA ILE A 72 -10.20 -25.16 -9.33
C ILE A 72 -9.83 -26.50 -8.69
N PRO A 73 -10.00 -27.64 -9.39
CA PRO A 73 -9.52 -28.94 -8.93
C PRO A 73 -8.00 -28.95 -8.75
N TYR A 74 -7.51 -29.69 -7.75
CA TYR A 74 -6.09 -29.75 -7.43
C TYR A 74 -5.19 -30.20 -8.58
N ASP A 75 -5.61 -31.20 -9.33
CA ASP A 75 -4.93 -31.75 -10.51
C ASP A 75 -4.94 -30.80 -11.70
N LYS A 76 -5.75 -29.72 -11.66
CA LYS A 76 -5.83 -28.68 -12.70
C LYS A 76 -5.01 -27.43 -12.40
N ILE A 77 -4.33 -27.37 -11.25
CA ILE A 77 -3.58 -26.18 -10.83
C ILE A 77 -2.50 -25.79 -11.85
N GLU A 78 -1.70 -26.75 -12.32
CA GLU A 78 -0.60 -26.48 -13.25
C GLU A 78 -1.15 -26.05 -14.63
N GLU A 79 -2.15 -26.76 -15.17
CA GLU A 79 -2.81 -26.41 -16.44
C GLU A 79 -3.44 -25.00 -16.38
N PHE A 80 -4.03 -24.63 -15.23
CA PHE A 80 -4.57 -23.30 -15.01
C PHE A 80 -3.47 -22.22 -15.03
N GLN A 81 -2.34 -22.46 -14.35
CA GLN A 81 -1.23 -21.50 -14.33
C GLN A 81 -0.65 -21.29 -15.73
N GLU A 82 -0.43 -22.36 -16.49
CA GLU A 82 0.02 -22.28 -17.88
C GLU A 82 -0.98 -21.54 -18.78
N PHE A 83 -2.28 -21.72 -18.55
CA PHE A 83 -3.31 -21.04 -19.32
C PHE A 83 -3.25 -19.52 -19.13
N ILE A 84 -3.21 -19.04 -17.88
CA ILE A 84 -3.21 -17.60 -17.59
C ILE A 84 -1.87 -16.93 -17.93
N ALA A 85 -0.77 -17.69 -17.89
CA ALA A 85 0.57 -17.19 -18.20
C ALA A 85 0.71 -16.67 -19.64
N LYS A 86 -0.16 -17.13 -20.56
CA LYS A 86 -0.22 -16.66 -21.96
C LYS A 86 -0.49 -15.15 -22.06
N GLU A 87 -1.21 -14.58 -21.09
CA GLU A 87 -1.49 -13.15 -20.98
C GLU A 87 -0.61 -12.45 -19.92
N GLY A 88 0.48 -13.11 -19.50
CA GLY A 88 1.42 -12.60 -18.50
C GLY A 88 0.85 -12.56 -17.08
N LEU A 89 -0.25 -13.26 -16.81
CA LEU A 89 -0.84 -13.35 -15.47
C LEU A 89 -0.15 -14.42 -14.63
N VAL A 90 -0.03 -14.18 -13.33
CA VAL A 90 0.61 -15.10 -12.38
C VAL A 90 -0.23 -15.23 -11.11
N THR A 91 -0.09 -16.35 -10.40
CA THR A 91 -0.74 -16.57 -9.10
C THR A 91 0.20 -16.27 -7.93
N GLY A 92 -0.36 -15.90 -6.77
CA GLY A 92 0.45 -15.76 -5.55
C GLY A 92 -0.15 -14.88 -4.46
N GLY A 93 0.69 -14.10 -3.78
CA GLY A 93 0.27 -13.13 -2.77
C GLY A 93 -0.23 -13.72 -1.45
N THR A 94 0.20 -14.92 -1.12
CA THR A 94 -0.12 -15.69 0.10
C THR A 94 1.13 -15.90 0.97
N GLY A 95 0.98 -16.55 2.12
CA GLY A 95 2.12 -16.91 2.97
C GLY A 95 2.70 -15.78 3.84
N ALA A 96 3.79 -16.11 4.55
CA ALA A 96 4.51 -15.22 5.45
C ALA A 96 5.66 -14.51 4.72
N LYS A 97 5.27 -13.65 3.77
CA LYS A 97 6.17 -12.87 2.92
C LYS A 97 5.55 -11.50 2.65
N VAL A 98 6.28 -10.65 1.93
CA VAL A 98 5.73 -9.41 1.38
C VAL A 98 4.52 -9.75 0.51
N ARG A 99 3.45 -8.96 0.65
CA ARG A 99 2.21 -9.12 -0.11
C ARG A 99 2.17 -8.15 -1.29
N PRO A 100 1.40 -8.46 -2.35
CA PRO A 100 1.19 -7.54 -3.46
C PRO A 100 0.79 -6.17 -2.93
N VAL A 101 1.36 -5.11 -3.50
CA VAL A 101 1.20 -3.72 -3.06
C VAL A 101 -0.21 -3.24 -3.40
N VAL A 102 -0.73 -2.27 -2.64
CA VAL A 102 -1.99 -1.57 -2.97
C VAL A 102 -1.72 -0.09 -3.10
N SER A 103 -2.26 0.54 -4.14
CA SER A 103 -2.21 1.98 -4.31
C SER A 103 -3.55 2.58 -4.71
N CYS A 104 -3.70 3.89 -4.52
CA CYS A 104 -4.79 4.63 -5.14
C CYS A 104 -4.46 4.98 -6.60
N LYS A 105 -5.41 5.61 -7.30
CA LYS A 105 -5.28 6.03 -8.70
C LYS A 105 -4.24 7.13 -9.02
N GLY A 106 -3.35 7.45 -8.08
CA GLY A 106 -2.23 8.38 -8.28
C GLY A 106 -2.65 9.75 -8.83
N THR A 107 -1.93 10.20 -9.85
CA THR A 107 -2.07 11.49 -10.53
C THR A 107 -3.24 11.55 -11.53
N THR A 108 -3.90 10.42 -11.83
CA THR A 108 -5.22 10.45 -12.51
C THR A 108 -6.26 11.15 -11.63
N CYS A 109 -6.04 11.19 -10.31
CA CYS A 109 -6.81 12.02 -9.41
C CYS A 109 -6.29 13.47 -9.46
N GLN A 110 -7.21 14.43 -9.57
CA GLN A 110 -6.91 15.87 -9.39
C GLN A 110 -6.26 16.23 -8.04
N TYR A 111 -6.26 15.31 -7.07
CA TYR A 111 -5.65 15.50 -5.75
C TYR A 111 -4.33 14.73 -5.56
N GLY A 112 -3.91 13.94 -6.54
CA GLY A 112 -2.69 13.15 -6.47
C GLY A 112 -1.45 14.04 -6.41
N LEU A 113 -0.73 13.99 -5.30
CA LEU A 113 0.55 14.71 -5.13
C LEU A 113 1.73 13.84 -5.60
N LEU A 114 1.59 12.52 -5.48
CA LEU A 114 2.53 11.54 -6.00
C LEU A 114 1.82 10.62 -7.00
N ASP A 115 2.58 10.13 -7.96
CA ASP A 115 2.17 8.96 -8.74
C ASP A 115 2.31 7.70 -7.87
N SER A 116 1.30 7.49 -7.02
CA SER A 116 1.24 6.30 -6.15
C SER A 116 1.19 5.00 -6.94
N TYR A 117 0.74 5.08 -8.19
CA TYR A 117 0.55 3.93 -9.04
C TYR A 117 1.91 3.44 -9.56
N ALA A 118 2.69 4.32 -10.20
CA ALA A 118 4.06 4.03 -10.62
C ALA A 118 4.95 3.61 -9.43
N LEU A 119 4.84 4.31 -8.30
CA LEU A 119 5.58 3.95 -7.09
C LEU A 119 5.22 2.54 -6.58
N SER A 120 3.94 2.14 -6.66
CA SER A 120 3.54 0.81 -6.23
C SER A 120 4.01 -0.31 -7.16
N GLU A 121 4.14 -0.05 -8.46
CA GLU A 121 4.75 -1.00 -9.40
C GLU A 121 6.24 -1.19 -9.08
N GLU A 122 6.95 -0.11 -8.78
CA GLU A 122 8.37 -0.17 -8.39
C GLU A 122 8.57 -0.92 -7.07
N ILE A 123 7.75 -0.65 -6.05
CA ILE A 123 7.77 -1.38 -4.77
C ILE A 123 7.44 -2.86 -5.00
N TYR A 124 6.50 -3.18 -5.90
CA TYR A 124 6.16 -4.56 -6.24
C TYR A 124 7.37 -5.28 -6.83
N ARG A 125 8.03 -4.69 -7.83
CA ARG A 125 9.24 -5.30 -8.45
C ARG A 125 10.37 -5.46 -7.44
N ARG A 126 10.69 -4.42 -6.67
CA ARG A 126 11.81 -4.45 -5.72
C ARG A 126 11.56 -5.40 -4.55
N PHE A 127 10.36 -5.40 -3.97
CA PHE A 127 10.12 -6.03 -2.67
C PHE A 127 9.10 -7.17 -2.66
N TYR A 128 8.23 -7.29 -3.67
CA TYR A 128 7.41 -8.50 -3.79
C TYR A 128 8.15 -9.55 -4.61
N GLU A 129 8.65 -9.17 -5.79
CA GLU A 129 9.42 -10.07 -6.66
C GLU A 129 10.87 -10.22 -6.16
N GLY A 130 11.57 -9.11 -5.93
CA GLY A 130 12.97 -9.14 -5.49
C GLY A 130 13.22 -9.80 -4.13
N PHE A 131 12.20 -9.91 -3.27
CA PHE A 131 12.28 -10.56 -1.95
C PHE A 131 11.43 -11.83 -1.89
N GLN A 132 11.14 -12.47 -3.03
CA GLN A 132 10.29 -13.66 -3.09
C GLN A 132 10.77 -14.82 -2.21
N ASP A 133 12.09 -14.98 -2.05
CA ASP A 133 12.73 -16.01 -1.26
C ASP A 133 12.95 -15.63 0.21
N VAL A 134 12.57 -14.39 0.59
CA VAL A 134 12.69 -13.90 1.96
C VAL A 134 11.47 -14.32 2.78
N ALA A 135 11.66 -15.33 3.63
CA ALA A 135 10.67 -15.70 4.63
C ALA A 135 10.61 -14.64 5.73
N LEU A 136 9.40 -14.15 6.02
CA LEU A 136 9.14 -13.22 7.11
C LEU A 136 8.43 -13.94 8.26
N PRO A 137 8.48 -13.39 9.49
CA PRO A 137 7.79 -13.99 10.63
C PRO A 137 6.27 -14.13 10.42
N HIS A 138 5.69 -13.22 9.63
CA HIS A 138 4.32 -13.28 9.14
C HIS A 138 4.16 -12.43 7.86
N LYS A 139 2.95 -12.38 7.27
CA LYS A 139 2.63 -11.49 6.13
C LYS A 139 2.95 -10.02 6.41
N PHE A 140 3.56 -9.37 5.42
CA PHE A 140 3.93 -7.95 5.45
C PHE A 140 3.25 -7.22 4.28
N LYS A 141 2.46 -6.19 4.59
CA LYS A 141 1.63 -5.47 3.62
C LYS A 141 2.15 -4.04 3.45
N ILE A 142 2.26 -3.63 2.19
CA ILE A 142 2.65 -2.26 1.82
C ILE A 142 1.48 -1.59 1.10
N ALA A 143 1.26 -0.31 1.37
CA ALA A 143 0.26 0.49 0.67
C ALA A 143 0.78 1.91 0.36
N VAL A 144 0.34 2.47 -0.77
CA VAL A 144 0.82 3.76 -1.28
C VAL A 144 -0.37 4.67 -1.60
N GLY A 145 -0.46 5.80 -0.92
CA GLY A 145 -1.45 6.85 -1.15
C GLY A 145 -0.80 8.06 -1.81
N GLY A 146 -1.41 8.58 -2.87
CA GLY A 146 -0.90 9.75 -3.58
C GLY A 146 -1.07 11.07 -2.83
N CYS A 147 -1.91 11.12 -1.78
CA CYS A 147 -2.14 12.35 -0.99
C CYS A 147 -2.76 12.04 0.39
N PRO A 148 -2.87 13.06 1.28
CA PRO A 148 -3.41 12.90 2.63
C PRO A 148 -4.90 12.51 2.72
N ASN A 149 -5.66 12.48 1.61
CA ASN A 149 -7.04 11.96 1.60
C ASN A 149 -7.11 10.47 1.96
N ASN A 150 -5.98 9.76 1.84
CA ASN A 150 -5.81 8.46 2.45
C ASN A 150 -6.80 7.39 1.93
N CYS A 151 -7.09 7.35 0.62
CA CYS A 151 -8.16 6.52 0.05
C CYS A 151 -7.93 5.01 0.23
N VAL A 152 -6.67 4.54 0.14
CA VAL A 152 -6.29 3.14 0.37
C VAL A 152 -5.77 2.84 1.78
N LYS A 153 -5.88 3.83 2.69
CA LYS A 153 -5.50 3.69 4.10
C LYS A 153 -4.06 3.16 4.31
N PRO A 154 -2.99 3.79 3.78
CA PRO A 154 -1.63 3.28 3.97
C PRO A 154 -1.25 3.05 5.44
N ASN A 155 -1.73 3.90 6.36
CA ASN A 155 -1.52 3.76 7.80
C ASN A 155 -2.21 2.55 8.45
N LEU A 156 -2.99 1.75 7.71
CA LEU A 156 -3.55 0.47 8.18
C LEU A 156 -2.77 -0.76 7.68
N ASN A 157 -1.63 -0.53 7.01
CA ASN A 157 -0.74 -1.57 6.50
C ASN A 157 0.58 -1.56 7.28
N ASP A 158 1.35 -2.64 7.18
CA ASP A 158 2.60 -2.80 7.93
C ASP A 158 3.58 -1.66 7.60
N VAL A 159 3.63 -1.24 6.33
CA VAL A 159 4.23 0.04 5.88
C VAL A 159 3.28 0.77 4.94
N GLY A 160 3.18 2.09 5.11
CA GLY A 160 2.35 2.96 4.30
C GLY A 160 3.07 4.22 3.84
N ILE A 161 3.01 4.55 2.55
CA ILE A 161 3.51 5.82 2.01
C ILE A 161 2.34 6.74 1.71
N ILE A 162 2.44 8.01 2.09
CA ILE A 162 1.45 9.05 1.77
C ILE A 162 2.17 10.26 1.17
N GLY A 163 1.78 10.64 -0.05
CA GLY A 163 2.27 11.86 -0.69
C GLY A 163 1.96 13.12 0.11
N GLN A 164 2.95 13.99 0.20
CA GLN A 164 2.89 15.28 0.88
C GLN A 164 3.22 16.41 -0.12
N ARG A 165 2.68 17.59 0.14
CA ARG A 165 3.08 18.86 -0.47
C ARG A 165 3.13 19.90 0.64
N ILE A 166 4.32 20.10 1.18
CA ILE A 166 4.61 20.98 2.32
C ILE A 166 4.59 22.41 1.78
N PRO A 167 3.67 23.28 2.23
CA PRO A 167 3.58 24.65 1.73
C PRO A 167 4.76 25.50 2.22
N GLU A 168 5.40 26.25 1.33
CA GLU A 168 6.42 27.23 1.69
C GLU A 168 5.75 28.58 1.92
N VAL A 169 5.66 29.00 3.18
CA VAL A 169 4.97 30.23 3.57
C VAL A 169 5.95 31.40 3.62
N ASN A 170 5.73 32.41 2.78
CA ASN A 170 6.44 33.69 2.84
C ASN A 170 5.48 34.80 3.29
N SER A 171 5.39 34.98 4.61
CA SER A 171 4.50 35.95 5.26
C SER A 171 4.82 37.40 4.92
N GLU A 172 6.03 37.72 4.45
CA GLU A 172 6.42 39.08 4.04
C GLU A 172 5.74 39.53 2.74
N LEU A 173 5.34 38.60 1.89
CA LEU A 173 4.54 38.89 0.70
C LEU A 173 3.05 39.09 1.04
N CYS A 174 2.62 38.76 2.27
CA CYS A 174 1.23 38.88 2.67
C CYS A 174 0.81 40.35 2.80
N LYS A 175 -0.23 40.73 2.06
CA LYS A 175 -0.78 42.11 2.06
C LYS A 175 -1.92 42.35 3.05
N GLY A 176 -2.31 41.35 3.84
CA GLY A 176 -3.41 41.50 4.81
C GLY A 176 -4.74 41.93 4.21
N CYS A 177 -5.07 41.46 3.00
CA CYS A 177 -6.22 41.87 2.20
C CYS A 177 -7.63 41.51 2.76
N LYS A 178 -7.72 41.05 4.01
CA LYS A 178 -8.95 40.69 4.76
C LYS A 178 -9.83 39.55 4.20
N LYS A 179 -9.66 39.16 2.93
CA LYS A 179 -10.33 37.99 2.31
C LYS A 179 -9.28 36.98 1.84
N CYS A 180 -8.85 36.09 2.72
CA CYS A 180 -7.72 35.20 2.45
C CYS A 180 -8.14 33.94 1.67
N ALA A 181 -7.73 33.84 0.41
CA ALA A 181 -7.95 32.67 -0.43
C ALA A 181 -7.21 31.41 0.05
N ILE A 182 -6.08 31.57 0.76
CA ILE A 182 -5.34 30.45 1.36
C ILE A 182 -6.16 29.81 2.48
N GLU A 183 -6.67 30.62 3.40
CA GLU A 183 -7.50 30.17 4.54
C GLU A 183 -8.78 29.51 4.05
N ALA A 184 -9.48 30.13 3.09
CA ALA A 184 -10.68 29.55 2.48
C ALA A 184 -10.41 28.21 1.77
N ALA A 185 -9.21 28.02 1.22
CA ALA A 185 -8.83 26.77 0.55
C ALA A 185 -8.37 25.67 1.51
N CYS A 186 -8.17 25.96 2.79
CA CYS A 186 -7.61 25.00 3.75
C CYS A 186 -8.68 24.03 4.27
N PRO A 187 -8.67 22.74 3.86
CA PRO A 187 -9.72 21.80 4.25
C PRO A 187 -9.67 21.41 5.73
N ASN A 188 -8.53 21.62 6.40
CA ASN A 188 -8.36 21.29 7.82
C ASN A 188 -8.51 22.53 8.72
N GLY A 189 -8.74 23.73 8.16
CA GLY A 189 -8.90 24.96 8.94
C GLY A 189 -7.64 25.43 9.70
N VAL A 190 -6.46 24.92 9.34
CA VAL A 190 -5.17 25.22 10.03
C VAL A 190 -4.44 26.42 9.47
N ALA A 191 -4.73 26.80 8.22
CA ALA A 191 -4.20 28.02 7.64
C ALA A 191 -5.14 29.17 8.04
N LYS A 192 -4.66 30.12 8.83
CA LYS A 192 -5.47 31.20 9.38
C LYS A 192 -4.77 32.54 9.28
N VAL A 193 -5.54 33.60 9.04
CA VAL A 193 -5.03 34.96 9.21
C VAL A 193 -4.99 35.30 10.70
N VAL A 194 -3.78 35.53 11.22
CA VAL A 194 -3.52 35.99 12.59
C VAL A 194 -2.77 37.31 12.49
N ASP A 195 -3.24 38.34 13.20
CA ASP A 195 -2.67 39.69 13.18
C ASP A 195 -2.51 40.27 11.75
N GLY A 196 -3.46 39.95 10.87
CA GLY A 196 -3.48 40.42 9.49
C GLY A 196 -2.53 39.68 8.53
N LYS A 197 -1.71 38.73 9.00
CA LYS A 197 -0.86 37.88 8.15
C LYS A 197 -1.32 36.42 8.17
N ILE A 198 -1.06 35.70 7.09
CA ILE A 198 -1.38 34.27 7.01
C ILE A 198 -0.34 33.45 7.77
N THR A 199 -0.83 32.54 8.62
CA THR A 199 -0.04 31.60 9.40
C THR A 199 -0.58 30.19 9.18
N ILE A 200 0.30 29.19 9.16
CA ILE A 200 -0.07 27.77 9.10
C ILE A 200 0.60 27.08 10.29
N ASP A 201 -0.21 26.41 11.13
CA ASP A 201 0.33 25.53 12.17
C ASP A 201 0.90 24.26 11.51
N GLU A 202 2.23 24.12 11.56
CA GLU A 202 2.95 22.99 10.96
C GLU A 202 2.61 21.64 11.62
N MET A 203 2.35 21.63 12.93
CA MET A 203 2.01 20.40 13.66
C MET A 203 0.62 19.88 13.29
N GLN A 204 -0.31 20.78 12.99
CA GLN A 204 -1.67 20.43 12.58
C GLN A 204 -1.83 20.29 11.06
N CYS A 205 -0.90 20.84 10.27
CA CYS A 205 -0.91 20.74 8.82
C CYS A 205 -0.74 19.28 8.35
N ARG A 206 -1.61 18.86 7.43
CA ARG A 206 -1.51 17.54 6.79
C ARG A 206 -0.73 17.56 5.48
N HIS A 207 -0.12 18.69 5.12
CA HIS A 207 0.62 18.91 3.87
C HIS A 207 -0.16 18.46 2.62
N CYS A 208 -1.43 18.84 2.52
CA CYS A 208 -2.28 18.49 1.39
C CYS A 208 -2.05 19.39 0.15
N GLY A 209 -1.23 20.44 0.28
CA GLY A 209 -0.90 21.37 -0.79
C GLY A 209 -2.04 22.27 -1.30
N ARG A 210 -3.24 22.25 -0.70
CA ARG A 210 -4.41 22.98 -1.20
C ARG A 210 -4.29 24.51 -1.18
N CYS A 211 -3.47 25.00 -0.25
CA CYS A 211 -3.15 26.42 -0.11
C CYS A 211 -2.17 26.92 -1.17
N VAL A 212 -1.37 26.04 -1.77
CA VAL A 212 -0.31 26.41 -2.72
C VAL A 212 -0.92 27.02 -3.98
N GLY A 213 -0.40 28.17 -4.40
CA GLY A 213 -0.86 28.91 -5.58
C GLY A 213 -2.19 29.64 -5.42
N LYS A 214 -2.76 29.71 -4.20
CA LYS A 214 -4.07 30.37 -3.97
C LYS A 214 -3.99 31.87 -3.77
N CYS A 215 -2.87 32.37 -3.24
CA CYS A 215 -2.70 33.79 -2.98
C CYS A 215 -2.29 34.53 -4.27
N PRO A 216 -3.02 35.56 -4.71
CA PRO A 216 -2.60 36.41 -5.84
C PRO A 216 -1.28 37.14 -5.60
N PHE A 217 -0.89 37.34 -4.33
CA PHE A 217 0.38 37.93 -3.93
C PHE A 217 1.48 36.88 -3.70
N HIS A 218 1.23 35.62 -4.07
CA HIS A 218 2.22 34.54 -4.06
C HIS A 218 2.82 34.22 -2.68
N THR A 219 2.09 34.48 -1.59
CA THR A 219 2.50 34.13 -0.21
C THR A 219 2.83 32.64 -0.01
N ILE A 220 2.17 31.76 -0.78
CA ILE A 220 2.52 30.33 -0.86
C ILE A 220 2.57 29.96 -2.33
N ALA A 221 3.61 30.43 -3.02
CA ALA A 221 3.78 30.18 -4.46
C ALA A 221 4.02 28.69 -4.74
N ASN A 222 4.85 28.07 -3.91
CA ASN A 222 5.37 26.73 -4.10
C ASN A 222 5.14 25.85 -2.87
N GLY A 223 5.49 24.58 -3.02
CA GLY A 223 5.53 23.64 -1.93
C GLY A 223 6.37 22.42 -2.29
N ILE A 224 7.01 21.86 -1.28
CA ILE A 224 7.96 20.75 -1.42
C ILE A 224 7.18 19.44 -1.44
N TYR A 225 7.36 18.64 -2.49
CA TYR A 225 6.81 17.29 -2.56
C TYR A 225 7.61 16.35 -1.64
N GLY A 226 6.90 15.42 -1.01
CA GLY A 226 7.57 14.44 -0.15
C GLY A 226 6.76 13.19 0.12
N TYR A 227 7.41 12.25 0.78
CA TYR A 227 6.89 10.93 1.11
C TYR A 227 6.79 10.83 2.63
N LYS A 228 5.56 10.79 3.17
CA LYS A 228 5.35 10.51 4.60
C LYS A 228 5.16 9.01 4.80
N ILE A 229 5.99 8.41 5.64
CA ILE A 229 5.96 6.97 5.89
C ILE A 229 5.29 6.69 7.23
N TYR A 230 4.40 5.70 7.23
CA TYR A 230 3.76 5.13 8.41
C TYR A 230 4.19 3.67 8.55
N ILE A 231 4.41 3.22 9.79
CA ILE A 231 4.74 1.83 10.09
C ILE A 231 3.82 1.25 11.17
N GLY A 232 3.69 -0.09 11.17
CA GLY A 232 2.99 -0.83 12.21
C GLY A 232 1.46 -0.80 12.13
N GLY A 233 0.89 -0.48 10.97
CA GLY A 233 -0.56 -0.54 10.77
C GLY A 233 -1.05 -1.98 10.58
N ARG A 234 -2.18 -2.32 11.21
CA ARG A 234 -2.91 -3.57 10.93
C ARG A 234 -4.39 -3.44 11.23
N TRP A 235 -5.20 -4.06 10.38
CA TRP A 235 -6.62 -4.29 10.61
C TRP A 235 -6.92 -5.79 10.49
N GLY A 236 -7.50 -6.38 11.54
CA GLY A 236 -7.70 -7.83 11.70
C GLY A 236 -8.00 -8.19 13.15
N LYS A 237 -7.60 -9.39 13.59
CA LYS A 237 -7.87 -9.91 14.96
C LYS A 237 -7.44 -8.97 16.09
N LYS A 238 -6.30 -8.29 15.94
CA LYS A 238 -5.99 -7.09 16.74
C LYS A 238 -5.78 -5.92 15.80
N ILE A 239 -6.11 -4.73 16.28
CA ILE A 239 -6.02 -3.50 15.52
C ILE A 239 -4.77 -2.75 15.99
N SER A 240 -3.99 -2.21 15.06
CA SER A 240 -2.98 -1.19 15.34
C SER A 240 -3.09 -0.10 14.30
N ARG A 241 -3.11 1.15 14.75
CA ARG A 241 -3.08 2.32 13.87
C ARG A 241 -1.61 2.64 13.63
N GLY A 242 -1.17 2.60 12.38
CA GLY A 242 0.22 2.90 12.04
C GLY A 242 0.60 4.29 12.50
N LYS A 243 1.83 4.43 12.99
CA LYS A 243 2.44 5.69 13.44
C LYS A 243 3.35 6.22 12.33
N SER A 244 3.35 7.52 12.10
CA SER A 244 4.26 8.13 11.12
C SER A 244 5.66 8.22 11.68
N LEU A 245 6.65 8.00 10.82
CA LEU A 245 8.00 8.45 11.08
C LEU A 245 8.01 10.00 11.17
N SER A 246 8.95 10.52 11.94
CA SER A 246 9.22 11.94 12.17
C SER A 246 9.69 12.65 10.89
N LYS A 247 10.49 11.97 10.06
CA LYS A 247 10.99 12.50 8.78
C LYS A 247 9.94 12.38 7.66
N ILE A 248 9.77 13.46 6.89
CA ILE A 248 9.17 13.42 5.55
C ILE A 248 10.33 13.36 4.56
N PHE A 249 10.35 12.34 3.71
CA PHE A 249 11.45 12.13 2.76
C PHE A 249 11.24 12.97 1.51
N ALA A 250 12.30 13.60 1.03
CA ALA A 250 12.26 14.40 -0.20
C ALA A 250 12.54 13.53 -1.44
N SER A 251 13.32 12.47 -1.27
CA SER A 251 13.65 11.53 -2.35
C SER A 251 12.78 10.28 -2.32
N LYS A 252 12.42 9.81 -3.51
CA LYS A 252 11.77 8.51 -3.71
C LYS A 252 12.69 7.38 -3.22
N GLU A 253 13.99 7.44 -3.52
CA GLU A 253 14.94 6.39 -3.14
C GLU A 253 15.11 6.29 -1.62
N GLU A 254 15.18 7.41 -0.91
CA GLU A 254 15.18 7.37 0.57
C GLU A 254 13.94 6.66 1.11
N ALA A 255 12.76 6.93 0.54
CA ALA A 255 11.53 6.28 0.96
C ALA A 255 11.51 4.77 0.65
N LEU A 256 12.09 4.36 -0.47
CA LEU A 256 12.25 2.94 -0.83
C LEU A 256 13.25 2.24 0.10
N ASN A 257 14.36 2.89 0.44
CA ASN A 257 15.35 2.36 1.40
C ASN A 257 14.73 2.11 2.77
N VAL A 258 13.80 2.97 3.22
CA VAL A 258 13.07 2.76 4.48
C VAL A 258 12.15 1.54 4.41
N ILE A 259 11.50 1.27 3.27
CA ILE A 259 10.70 0.04 3.08
C ILE A 259 11.61 -1.18 3.20
N GLU A 260 12.76 -1.18 2.53
CA GLU A 260 13.73 -2.26 2.59
C GLU A 260 14.19 -2.51 4.03
N LYS A 261 14.64 -1.45 4.72
CA LYS A 261 15.04 -1.51 6.13
C LYS A 261 13.91 -2.05 7.01
N ALA A 262 12.66 -1.68 6.76
CA ALA A 262 11.52 -2.19 7.53
C ALA A 262 11.26 -3.69 7.31
N ILE A 263 11.40 -4.17 6.07
CA ILE A 263 11.25 -5.59 5.74
C ILE A 263 12.36 -6.40 6.41
N LEU A 264 13.61 -5.97 6.26
CA LEU A 264 14.79 -6.64 6.83
C LEU A 264 14.75 -6.60 8.37
N PHE A 265 14.40 -5.46 8.95
CA PHE A 265 14.22 -5.33 10.40
C PHE A 265 13.17 -6.32 10.92
N PHE A 266 12.04 -6.46 10.23
CA PHE A 266 11.01 -7.41 10.61
C PHE A 266 11.46 -8.86 10.45
N ARG A 267 12.20 -9.18 9.37
CA ARG A 267 12.82 -10.50 9.17
C ARG A 267 13.71 -10.88 10.35
N ASP A 268 14.57 -9.96 10.77
CA ASP A 268 15.65 -10.25 11.73
C ASP A 268 15.20 -10.19 13.18
N ASN A 269 14.20 -9.34 13.49
CA ASN A 269 13.81 -9.06 14.88
C ASN A 269 12.40 -9.57 15.23
N GLY A 270 11.60 -9.98 14.26
CA GLY A 270 10.24 -10.45 14.50
C GLY A 270 10.20 -11.93 14.92
N LEU A 271 9.31 -12.25 15.86
CA LEU A 271 9.09 -13.61 16.33
C LEU A 271 8.13 -14.36 15.40
N LYS A 272 8.32 -15.68 15.21
CA LYS A 272 7.45 -16.48 14.32
C LYS A 272 5.96 -16.30 14.66
N GLY A 273 5.17 -15.90 13.67
CA GLY A 273 3.74 -15.64 13.81
C GLY A 273 3.38 -14.20 14.23
N GLU A 274 4.35 -13.41 14.67
CA GLU A 274 4.21 -12.00 15.04
C GLU A 274 3.95 -11.14 13.79
N ARG A 275 3.07 -10.14 13.89
CA ARG A 275 2.96 -9.09 12.86
C ARG A 275 3.97 -7.99 13.12
N PHE A 276 4.36 -7.25 12.08
CA PHE A 276 5.29 -6.13 12.23
C PHE A 276 4.86 -5.10 13.29
N ALA A 277 3.56 -4.84 13.41
CA ALA A 277 3.00 -4.01 14.48
C ALA A 277 3.32 -4.51 15.91
N GLU A 278 3.29 -5.82 16.14
CA GLU A 278 3.61 -6.44 17.43
C GLU A 278 5.13 -6.41 17.67
N THR A 279 5.93 -6.60 16.62
CA THR A 279 7.39 -6.42 16.69
C THR A 279 7.75 -4.99 17.12
N ILE A 280 7.09 -3.98 16.53
CA ILE A 280 7.26 -2.56 16.90
C ILE A 280 6.83 -2.32 18.35
N GLU A 281 5.69 -2.84 18.76
CA GLU A 281 5.19 -2.68 20.13
C GLU A 281 6.16 -3.26 21.17
N ARG A 282 6.70 -4.45 20.90
CA ARG A 282 7.65 -5.14 21.78
C ARG A 282 9.01 -4.44 21.87
N ILE A 283 9.52 -3.92 20.75
CA ILE A 283 10.85 -3.28 20.70
C ILE A 283 10.78 -1.80 21.10
N GLY A 284 9.63 -1.16 20.95
CA GLY A 284 9.44 0.27 21.12
C GLY A 284 9.54 1.02 19.79
N PHE A 285 8.58 1.92 19.54
CA PHE A 285 8.47 2.62 18.26
C PHE A 285 9.71 3.46 17.95
N GLU A 286 10.23 4.15 18.97
CA GLU A 286 11.37 5.05 18.89
C GLU A 286 12.65 4.29 18.50
N ASN A 287 12.83 3.08 19.03
CA ASN A 287 13.95 2.21 18.70
C ASN A 287 13.88 1.70 17.25
N VAL A 288 12.68 1.29 16.81
CA VAL A 288 12.47 0.87 15.42
C VAL A 288 12.67 2.04 14.47
N GLU A 289 12.06 3.19 14.75
CA GLU A 289 12.23 4.40 13.94
C GLU A 289 13.71 4.76 13.79
N LYS A 290 14.46 4.78 14.90
CA LYS A 290 15.90 5.04 14.85
C LYS A 290 16.63 4.06 13.94
N ALA A 291 16.33 2.77 14.01
CA ALA A 291 16.94 1.75 13.14
C ALA A 291 16.58 1.94 11.66
N LEU A 292 15.37 2.42 11.35
CA LEU A 292 14.94 2.67 9.97
C LEU A 292 15.52 3.95 9.37
N LEU A 293 15.90 4.91 10.22
CA LEU A 293 16.42 6.22 9.83
C LEU A 293 17.95 6.33 9.87
N GLN A 294 18.66 5.36 10.44
CA GLN A 294 20.11 5.27 10.35
C GLN A 294 20.54 5.09 8.89
N ASP A 295 21.69 5.65 8.49
CA ASP A 295 22.23 5.54 7.13
C ASP A 295 22.67 4.11 6.79
#